data_AF-A0A7X7RTG2-F1
#
_entry.id   AF-A0A7X7RTG2-F1
#
_cell.length_a   1.000
_cell.length_b   1.000
_cell.length_c   1.000
_cell.angle_alpha   90.00
_cell.angle_beta   90.00
_cell.angle_gamma   90.00
#
_symmetry.space_group_name_H-M   'P 1'
#
loop_
_entity.id
_entity.type
_entity.pdbx_description
1 polymer ?
#
loop_
_entity_poly.entity_id
_entity_poly.type
_entity_poly.pdbx_seq_one_letter_code
_entity_poly.pdbx_strand_id
1 'polypeptide(L)'
;AVGDIINGEKGYKWLTLYDGGASISVYVSDEDALKVSSLGRYGQKGTRLEIQGVFNLACDTHEGLSDVHASSVKVLEAGGKQQSLLNMRQLQIGLLLVGIGVLLLLLHWRLRERTR
;
A
#
# COMPACT_ATOMS: atom_id res chain seq x y z
N ALA A 1 -4.27 -2.98 5.73
CA ALA A 1 -3.03 -3.72 5.41
C ALA A 1 -1.98 -3.37 6.45
N VAL A 2 -1.07 -4.31 6.74
CA VAL A 2 0.02 -4.09 7.70
C VAL A 2 1.07 -3.18 7.07
N GLY A 3 1.30 -2.02 7.68
CA GLY A 3 2.32 -1.06 7.26
C GLY A 3 3.68 -1.31 7.91
N ASP A 4 3.67 -1.61 9.22
CA ASP A 4 4.89 -1.87 9.97
C ASP A 4 4.67 -2.85 11.13
N ILE A 5 5.76 -3.41 11.64
CA ILE A 5 5.81 -4.29 12.80
C ILE A 5 6.93 -3.84 13.72
N ILE A 6 6.56 -3.51 14.96
CA ILE A 6 7.50 -3.08 16.00
C ILE A 6 7.48 -4.11 17.12
N ASN A 7 8.64 -4.40 17.71
CA ASN A 7 8.71 -5.29 18.86
C ASN A 7 8.02 -4.62 20.06
N GLY A 8 7.11 -5.35 20.69
CA GLY A 8 6.51 -4.96 21.96
C GLY A 8 7.25 -5.61 23.12
N GLU A 9 6.51 -5.90 24.18
CA GLU A 9 6.99 -6.68 25.31
C GLU A 9 7.27 -8.12 24.89
N LYS A 10 7.88 -8.91 25.79
CA LYS A 10 8.31 -10.27 25.48
C LYS A 10 7.13 -11.15 25.05
N GLY A 11 7.15 -11.61 23.80
CA GLY A 11 6.10 -12.47 23.21
C GLY A 11 5.03 -11.71 22.43
N TYR A 12 5.16 -10.38 22.29
CA TYR A 12 4.17 -9.53 21.62
C TYR A 12 4.81 -8.53 20.67
N LYS A 13 4.01 -8.10 19.69
CA LYS A 13 4.38 -7.08 18.70
C LYS A 13 3.26 -6.09 18.48
N TRP A 14 3.67 -4.92 18.01
CA TRP A 14 2.80 -3.87 17.55
C TRP A 14 2.71 -3.93 16.03
N LEU A 15 1.50 -4.13 15.51
CA LEU A 15 1.20 -3.99 14.09
C LEU A 15 0.59 -2.62 13.84
N THR A 16 1.09 -1.90 12.84
CA THR A 16 0.38 -0.72 12.33
C THR A 16 -0.52 -1.16 11.18
N LEU A 17 -1.83 -1.08 11.37
CA LEU A 17 -2.81 -1.33 10.30
C LEU A 17 -3.24 -0.03 9.64
N TYR A 18 -3.26 -0.02 8.31
CA TYR A 18 -3.75 1.10 7.50
C TYR A 18 -4.86 0.65 6.55
N ASP A 19 -5.98 1.36 6.51
CA ASP A 19 -7.12 1.01 5.65
C ASP A 19 -7.17 1.78 4.30
N GLY A 20 -6.37 2.83 4.16
CA GLY A 20 -6.44 3.74 3.01
C GLY A 20 -6.71 5.20 3.39
N GLY A 21 -7.16 5.46 4.63
CA GLY A 21 -7.38 6.80 5.16
C GLY A 21 -6.91 7.00 6.60
N ALA A 22 -6.92 5.95 7.42
CA ALA A 22 -6.48 5.99 8.81
C ALA A 22 -5.56 4.82 9.17
N SER A 23 -4.73 5.04 10.19
CA SER A 23 -3.86 4.03 10.77
C SER A 23 -4.20 3.78 12.23
N ILE A 24 -4.11 2.52 12.65
CA ILE A 24 -4.30 2.12 14.04
C ILE A 24 -3.20 1.15 14.49
N SER A 25 -2.76 1.30 15.73
CA SER A 25 -1.79 0.40 16.37
C SER A 25 -2.53 -0.76 17.02
N VAL A 26 -2.08 -1.98 16.73
CA VAL A 26 -2.67 -3.20 17.26
C VAL A 26 -1.59 -4.01 17.97
N TYR A 27 -1.86 -4.35 19.22
CA TYR A 27 -1.05 -5.25 20.03
C TYR A 27 -1.45 -6.70 19.77
N VAL A 28 -0.50 -7.51 19.32
CA VAL A 28 -0.71 -8.91 18.93
C VAL A 28 0.37 -9.81 19.50
N SER A 29 0.09 -11.11 19.61
CA SER A 29 1.09 -12.11 19.95
C SER A 29 2.16 -12.25 18.86
N ASP A 30 3.35 -12.73 19.22
CA ASP A 30 4.41 -13.08 18.26
C ASP A 30 3.89 -14.11 17.22
N GLU A 31 3.09 -15.08 17.64
CA GLU A 31 2.51 -16.10 16.77
C GLU A 31 1.57 -15.49 15.71
N ASP A 32 0.77 -14.50 16.09
CA ASP A 32 -0.10 -13.80 15.16
C ASP A 32 0.68 -12.89 14.21
N ALA A 33 1.75 -12.25 14.70
CA ALA A 33 2.61 -11.42 13.87
C ALA A 33 3.34 -12.23 12.78
N LEU A 34 3.64 -13.51 13.03
CA LEU A 34 4.23 -14.42 12.03
C LEU A 34 3.28 -14.70 10.84
N LYS A 35 1.97 -14.47 10.99
CA LYS A 35 1.01 -14.58 9.88
C LYS A 35 1.17 -13.47 8.84
N VAL A 36 1.90 -12.40 9.15
CA VAL A 36 2.17 -11.30 8.23
C VAL A 36 3.23 -11.68 7.22
N SER A 37 2.80 -11.98 5.99
CA SER A 37 3.69 -12.36 4.89
C SER A 37 4.51 -11.20 4.31
N SER A 38 4.00 -9.97 4.33
CA SER A 38 4.74 -8.79 3.89
C SER A 38 4.18 -7.49 4.48
N LEU A 39 5.02 -6.46 4.47
CA LEU A 39 4.68 -5.11 4.90
C LEU A 39 4.38 -4.22 3.71
N GLY A 40 3.46 -3.27 3.89
CA GLY A 40 3.16 -2.23 2.93
C GLY A 40 4.36 -1.31 2.77
N ARG A 41 5.04 -1.40 1.64
CA ARG A 41 6.21 -0.59 1.29
C ARG A 41 6.13 -0.20 -0.17
N TYR A 42 6.98 0.72 -0.62
CA TYR A 42 7.06 1.05 -2.04
C TYR A 42 7.27 -0.23 -2.88
N GLY A 43 6.39 -0.45 -3.87
CA GLY A 43 6.39 -1.65 -4.71
C GLY A 43 5.91 -2.95 -4.04
N GLN A 44 5.36 -2.89 -2.81
CA GLN A 44 4.87 -4.05 -2.08
C GLN A 44 3.50 -3.78 -1.44
N LYS A 45 2.55 -4.69 -1.66
CA LYS A 45 1.32 -4.73 -0.86
C LYS A 45 1.64 -5.36 0.49
N GLY A 46 1.19 -4.73 1.57
CA GLY A 46 1.20 -5.34 2.89
C GLY A 46 0.09 -6.38 3.02
N THR A 47 0.29 -7.37 3.89
CA THR A 47 -0.74 -8.36 4.22
C THR A 47 -2.00 -7.67 4.74
N ARG A 48 -3.17 -8.11 4.28
CA ARG A 48 -4.46 -7.64 4.81
C ARG A 48 -4.92 -8.61 5.88
N LEU A 49 -5.18 -8.06 7.06
CA LEU A 49 -5.67 -8.77 8.21
C LEU A 49 -7.07 -8.27 8.56
N GLU A 50 -7.89 -9.18 9.07
CA GLU A 50 -9.07 -8.91 9.86
C GLU A 50 -8.68 -9.12 11.32
N ILE A 51 -8.91 -8.11 12.15
CA ILE A 51 -8.56 -8.14 13.57
C ILE A 51 -9.83 -7.93 14.38
N GLN A 52 -10.03 -8.82 15.35
CA GLN A 52 -11.02 -8.66 16.41
C GLN A 52 -10.28 -8.46 17.73
N GLY A 53 -10.76 -7.54 18.56
CA GLY A 53 -10.08 -7.17 19.80
C GLY A 53 -10.81 -6.09 20.58
N VAL A 54 -10.17 -5.59 21.62
CA VAL A 54 -10.66 -4.47 22.44
C VAL A 54 -9.91 -3.22 22.05
N PHE A 55 -10.65 -2.17 21.66
CA PHE A 55 -10.07 -0.85 21.42
C PHE A 55 -9.96 -0.09 22.74
N ASN A 56 -8.74 0.28 23.12
CA ASN A 56 -8.48 1.15 24.23
C ASN A 56 -8.18 2.55 23.71
N LEU A 57 -8.97 3.53 24.13
CA LEU A 57 -8.66 4.93 23.83
C LEU A 57 -7.47 5.41 24.66
N ALA A 58 -7.38 4.96 25.91
CA ALA A 58 -6.24 5.13 26.78
C ALA A 58 -6.00 3.80 27.51
N CYS A 59 -4.95 3.07 27.12
CA CYS A 59 -4.67 1.76 27.66
C CYS A 59 -3.95 1.84 29.01
N ASP A 60 -4.48 1.20 30.05
CA ASP A 60 -3.89 1.18 31.38
C ASP A 60 -2.53 0.46 31.43
N THR A 61 -2.28 -0.49 30.52
CA THR A 61 -1.04 -1.27 30.48
C THR A 61 0.05 -0.64 29.62
N HIS A 62 -0.31 0.27 28.71
CA HIS A 62 0.63 0.89 27.76
C HIS A 62 0.61 2.42 27.88
N GLU A 63 0.75 2.93 29.11
CA GLU A 63 0.95 4.35 29.41
C GLU A 63 -0.14 5.29 28.84
N GLY A 64 -1.37 4.81 28.71
CA GLY A 64 -2.49 5.57 28.16
C GLY A 64 -2.44 5.73 26.64
N LEU A 65 -1.59 4.98 25.92
CA LEU A 65 -1.60 4.95 24.47
C LEU A 65 -2.92 4.37 23.95
N SER A 66 -3.38 4.89 22.81
CA SER A 66 -4.52 4.31 22.11
C SER A 66 -4.07 3.11 21.30
N ASP A 67 -4.69 1.97 21.54
CA ASP A 67 -4.36 0.71 20.91
C ASP A 67 -5.58 -0.20 20.70
N VAL A 68 -5.36 -1.29 19.98
CA VAL A 68 -6.26 -2.44 19.97
C VAL A 68 -5.51 -3.65 20.52
N HIS A 69 -6.03 -4.29 21.55
CA HIS A 69 -5.54 -5.59 22.00
C HIS A 69 -6.26 -6.67 21.21
N ALA A 70 -5.54 -7.34 20.31
CA ALA A 70 -6.14 -8.36 19.46
C ALA A 70 -6.46 -9.63 20.23
N SER A 71 -7.69 -10.12 20.10
CA SER A 71 -8.11 -11.45 20.56
C SER A 71 -8.13 -12.46 19.43
N SER A 72 -8.28 -12.00 18.18
CA SER A 72 -8.20 -12.85 16.99
C SER A 72 -7.60 -12.11 15.80
N VAL A 73 -6.72 -12.79 15.08
CA VAL A 73 -6.09 -12.30 13.86
C VAL A 73 -6.28 -13.30 12.72
N LYS A 74 -6.96 -12.86 11.67
CA LYS A 74 -7.23 -13.64 10.46
C LYS A 74 -6.64 -12.98 9.23
N VAL A 75 -5.95 -13.75 8.40
CA VAL A 75 -5.41 -13.26 7.12
C VAL A 75 -6.52 -13.24 6.08
N LEU A 76 -6.81 -12.05 5.54
CA LEU A 76 -7.76 -11.89 4.43
C LEU A 76 -7.06 -12.01 3.08
N GLU A 77 -5.89 -11.41 2.94
CA GLU A 77 -5.11 -11.40 1.70
C GLU A 77 -3.63 -11.43 2.05
N ALA A 78 -2.90 -12.41 1.51
CA ALA A 78 -1.44 -12.43 1.62
C ALA A 78 -0.86 -11.22 0.88
N GLY A 79 0.05 -10.50 1.54
CA GLY A 79 0.76 -9.42 0.89
C GLY A 79 1.87 -9.97 -0.02
N GLY A 80 2.50 -9.09 -0.81
CA GLY A 80 3.61 -9.46 -1.68
C GLY A 80 4.06 -8.35 -2.61
N LYS A 81 4.96 -8.67 -3.54
CA LYS A 81 5.41 -7.73 -4.58
C LYS A 81 4.22 -7.26 -5.39
N GLN A 82 3.98 -5.96 -5.37
CA GLN A 82 3.04 -5.34 -6.28
C GLN A 82 3.73 -5.22 -7.64
N GLN A 83 3.42 -6.14 -8.55
CA GLN A 83 3.77 -5.95 -9.94
C GLN A 83 2.96 -4.74 -10.42
N SER A 84 3.63 -3.60 -10.58
CA SER A 84 3.10 -2.50 -11.38
C SER A 84 3.02 -2.99 -12.81
N LEU A 85 1.92 -3.65 -13.15
CA LEU A 85 1.63 -4.00 -14.53
C LEU A 85 1.45 -2.66 -15.25
N LEU A 86 2.43 -2.29 -16.07
CA LEU A 86 2.26 -1.22 -17.04
C LEU A 86 0.94 -1.50 -17.75
N ASN A 87 -0.02 -0.58 -17.63
CA ASN A 87 -1.30 -0.75 -18.27
C ASN A 87 -1.08 -0.59 -19.78
N MET A 88 -1.01 -1.71 -20.50
CA MET A 88 -0.69 -1.73 -21.93
C MET A 88 -1.63 -0.84 -22.75
N ARG A 89 -2.90 -0.70 -22.33
CA ARG A 89 -3.84 0.23 -22.98
C ARG A 89 -3.41 1.69 -22.80
N GLN A 90 -2.99 2.08 -21.59
CA GLN A 90 -2.49 3.44 -21.35
C GLN A 90 -1.20 3.72 -22.14
N LEU A 91 -0.32 2.72 -22.24
CA LEU A 91 0.90 2.82 -23.04
C LEU A 91 0.60 3.00 -24.54
N GLN A 92 -0.35 2.23 -25.08
CA GLN A 92 -0.79 2.33 -26.48
C GLN A 92 -1.40 3.70 -26.80
N ILE A 93 -2.27 4.23 -25.92
CA ILE A 93 -2.85 5.56 -26.08
C ILE A 93 -1.75 6.63 -26.06
N GLY A 94 -0.79 6.51 -25.14
CA GLY A 94 0.36 7.41 -25.08
C GLY A 94 1.18 7.40 -26.37
N LEU A 95 1.51 6.23 -26.89
CA LEU A 95 2.24 6.08 -28.16
C LEU A 95 1.47 6.68 -29.35
N LEU A 96 0.16 6.48 -29.40
CA LEU A 96 -0.69 7.04 -30.45
C LEU A 96 -0.69 8.57 -30.41
N LEU A 97 -0.81 9.17 -29.23
CA LEU A 97 -0.76 10.63 -29.06
C LEU A 97 0.59 11.21 -29.49
N VAL A 98 1.70 10.55 -29.12
CA VAL A 98 3.04 10.95 -29.57
C VAL A 98 3.14 10.87 -31.10
N GLY A 99 2.61 9.81 -31.72
CA GLY A 99 2.58 9.65 -33.17
C GLY A 99 1.81 10.78 -33.88
N ILE A 100 0.64 11.15 -33.36
CA ILE A 100 -0.15 12.28 -33.88
C ILE A 100 0.63 13.59 -33.74
N GLY A 101 1.27 13.82 -32.60
CA GLY A 101 2.07 15.03 -32.37
C GLY A 101 3.23 15.16 -33.37
N VAL A 102 3.96 14.07 -33.60
CA VAL A 102 5.04 14.03 -34.60
C VAL A 102 4.52 14.28 -36.02
N LEU A 103 3.37 13.68 -36.37
CA LEU A 103 2.74 13.90 -37.67
C LEU A 103 2.37 15.38 -37.88
N LEU A 104 1.73 16.00 -36.88
CA LEU A 104 1.36 17.42 -36.93
C LEU A 104 2.60 18.32 -37.05
N LEU A 105 3.66 18.02 -36.31
CA LEU A 105 4.94 18.74 -36.40
C LEU A 105 5.56 18.64 -37.80
N LEU A 106 5.57 17.45 -38.40
CA LEU A 106 6.11 17.24 -39.75
C LEU A 106 5.27 17.95 -40.81
N LEU A 107 3.94 17.91 -40.70
CA LEU A 107 3.03 18.63 -41.59
C LEU A 107 3.26 20.15 -41.47
N HIS A 108 3.34 20.66 -40.25
CA HIS A 108 3.61 22.07 -40.00
C HIS A 108 4.97 22.50 -40.58
N TRP A 109 6.01 21.69 -40.37
CA TRP A 109 7.33 21.95 -40.92
C TRP A 109 7.30 22.01 -42.45
N ARG A 110 6.67 21.03 -43.12
CA ARG A 110 6.53 21.03 -44.59
C ARG A 110 5.70 22.18 -45.14
N LEU A 111 4.61 22.56 -44.47
CA LEU A 111 3.79 23.69 -44.89
C LEU A 111 4.56 25.01 -44.75
N ARG A 112 5.36 25.14 -43.69
CA ARG A 112 6.22 26.30 -43.45
C ARG A 112 7.36 26.42 -44.46
N GLU A 113 7.94 25.31 -44.91
CA GLU A 113 8.95 25.31 -45.98
C GLU A 113 8.37 25.75 -47.34
N ARG A 114 7.07 25.53 -47.57
CA ARG A 114 6.39 25.96 -48.81
C ARG A 114 5.96 27.42 -48.83
N THR A 115 5.99 28.11 -47.69
CA THR A 115 5.57 29.52 -47.55
C THR A 115 6.75 30.50 -47.46
N ARG A 116 7.99 30.03 -47.60
CA ARG A 116 9.19 30.82 -47.87
C ARG A 116 9.59 30.70 -49.32
#